data_AF-A0A426CHU6-F1
#
_entry.id   AF-A0A426CHU6-F1
#
_cell.length_a   1.000
_cell.length_b   1.000
_cell.length_c   1.000
_cell.angle_alpha   90.00
_cell.angle_beta   90.00
_cell.angle_gamma   90.00
#
_symmetry.space_group_name_H-M   'P 1'
#
loop_
_entity.id
_entity.type
_entity.pdbx_description
1 polymer ?
#
loop_
_entity_poly.entity_id
_entity_poly.type
_entity_poly.pdbx_seq_one_letter_code
_entity_poly.pdbx_strand_id
1 'polypeptide(L)'
;MNQETASRILEAVRNLPPAPSGLSKLHPVRDAIVTLRARNTSYEQISAFLKKQGFAVCPSAVGYFVRQHCSRTEVNKLRRILLDQSGVTVMPRAVTAPIRFQPSTRGERPAIARDDF
;
A
#
# COMPACT_ATOMS: atom_id res chain seq x y z
N MET A 1 -26.39 -6.78 34.80
CA MET A 1 -25.99 -7.36 33.50
C MET A 1 -26.74 -6.57 32.43
N ASN A 2 -26.07 -5.62 31.78
CA ASN A 2 -26.75 -4.55 31.01
C ASN A 2 -27.27 -5.09 29.67
N GLN A 3 -28.56 -5.40 29.60
CA GLN A 3 -29.26 -5.83 28.37
C GLN A 3 -29.07 -4.86 27.21
N GLU A 4 -28.96 -3.56 27.51
CA GLU A 4 -28.78 -2.52 26.49
C GLU A 4 -27.43 -2.64 25.75
N THR A 5 -26.38 -3.12 26.44
CA THR A 5 -25.08 -3.35 25.82
C THR A 5 -25.12 -4.55 24.88
N ALA A 6 -25.82 -5.63 25.28
CA ALA A 6 -26.01 -6.80 24.44
C ALA A 6 -26.82 -6.47 23.17
N SER A 7 -27.87 -5.67 23.28
CA SER A 7 -28.68 -5.22 22.14
C SER A 7 -27.89 -4.39 21.15
N ARG A 8 -27.08 -3.43 21.63
CA ARG A 8 -26.21 -2.62 20.75
C ARG A 8 -25.13 -3.45 20.05
N ILE A 9 -24.58 -4.46 20.72
CA ILE A 9 -23.62 -5.39 20.11
C ILE A 9 -24.31 -6.24 19.02
N LEU A 10 -25.49 -6.79 19.30
CA LEU A 10 -26.25 -7.60 18.32
C LEU A 10 -26.66 -6.79 17.09
N GLU A 11 -27.05 -5.52 17.27
CA GLU A 11 -27.40 -4.62 16.17
C GLU A 11 -26.17 -4.25 15.32
N ALA A 12 -25.02 -4.04 15.95
CA ALA A 12 -23.75 -3.85 15.24
C ALA A 12 -23.35 -5.11 14.45
N VAL A 13 -23.56 -6.31 15.02
CA VAL A 13 -23.28 -7.58 14.35
C VAL A 13 -24.20 -7.80 13.14
N ARG A 14 -25.47 -7.38 13.22
CA ARG A 14 -26.44 -7.51 12.11
C ARG A 14 -26.11 -6.62 10.91
N ASN A 15 -25.47 -5.47 11.14
CA ASN A 15 -25.07 -4.52 10.11
C ASN A 15 -23.68 -4.80 9.52
N LEU A 16 -22.91 -5.73 10.10
CA LEU A 16 -21.64 -6.12 9.53
C LEU A 16 -21.88 -6.93 8.23
N PRO A 17 -21.20 -6.60 7.13
CA PRO A 17 -21.25 -7.43 5.94
C PRO A 17 -20.78 -8.84 6.31
N PRO A 18 -21.45 -9.90 5.83
CA PRO A 18 -21.05 -11.27 6.14
C PRO A 18 -19.60 -11.44 5.71
N ALA A 19 -18.75 -11.76 6.67
CA ALA A 19 -17.35 -12.04 6.41
C ALA A 19 -17.29 -13.19 5.39
N PRO A 20 -16.60 -13.05 4.25
CA PRO A 20 -16.60 -14.09 3.23
C PRO A 20 -16.13 -15.43 3.82
N SER A 21 -16.93 -16.46 3.62
CA SER A 21 -16.67 -17.80 4.15
C SER A 21 -15.28 -18.29 3.73
N GLY A 22 -14.42 -18.64 4.70
CA GLY A 22 -13.08 -19.19 4.44
C GLY A 22 -11.89 -18.30 4.83
N LEU A 23 -12.11 -17.11 5.41
CA LEU A 23 -11.02 -16.24 5.88
C LEU A 23 -10.10 -16.90 6.92
N SER A 24 -10.65 -17.73 7.82
CA SER A 24 -9.84 -18.45 8.81
C SER A 24 -8.84 -19.41 8.15
N LYS A 25 -9.14 -19.91 6.94
CA LYS A 25 -8.24 -20.77 6.16
C LYS A 25 -7.10 -19.98 5.49
N LEU A 26 -7.21 -18.66 5.41
CA LEU A 26 -6.20 -17.77 4.82
C LEU A 26 -5.14 -17.32 5.84
N HIS A 27 -5.39 -17.45 7.14
CA HIS A 27 -4.40 -17.18 8.19
C HIS A 27 -3.07 -17.93 8.01
N PRO A 28 -3.03 -19.26 7.78
CA PRO A 28 -1.77 -20.00 7.62
C PRO A 28 -1.00 -19.60 6.35
N VAL A 29 -1.69 -19.08 5.33
CA VAL A 29 -1.08 -18.63 4.06
C VAL A 29 -0.94 -17.11 3.98
N ARG A 30 -1.09 -16.40 5.11
CA ARG A 30 -0.99 -14.93 5.18
C ARG A 30 0.33 -14.44 4.61
N ASP A 31 1.43 -15.03 5.03
CA ASP A 31 2.77 -14.62 4.60
C ASP A 31 2.97 -14.77 3.08
N ALA A 32 2.50 -15.88 2.51
CA ALA A 32 2.53 -16.11 1.07
C ALA A 32 1.70 -15.06 0.31
N ILE A 33 0.51 -14.70 0.81
CA ILE A 33 -0.34 -13.66 0.21
C ILE A 33 0.35 -12.29 0.24
N VAL A 34 0.97 -11.93 1.37
CA VAL A 34 1.71 -10.67 1.52
C VAL A 34 2.89 -10.63 0.54
N THR A 35 3.64 -11.72 0.43
CA THR A 35 4.77 -11.85 -0.50
C THR A 35 4.33 -11.73 -1.96
N LEU A 36 3.24 -12.40 -2.36
CA LEU A 36 2.67 -12.27 -3.71
C LEU A 36 2.19 -10.84 -3.98
N ARG A 37 1.58 -10.16 -3.00
CA ARG A 37 1.21 -8.74 -3.13
C ARG A 37 2.41 -7.83 -3.26
N ALA A 38 3.50 -8.10 -2.54
CA ALA A 38 4.74 -7.35 -2.67
C ALA A 38 5.30 -7.46 -4.10
N ARG A 39 5.17 -8.65 -4.73
CA ARG A 39 5.52 -8.94 -6.13
C ARG A 39 4.54 -8.39 -7.20
N ASN A 40 3.57 -7.54 -6.84
CA ASN A 40 2.54 -7.00 -7.74
C ASN A 40 1.60 -8.05 -8.37
N THR A 41 1.45 -9.24 -7.77
CA THR A 41 0.49 -10.25 -8.25
C THR A 41 -0.96 -9.79 -8.05
N SER A 42 -1.81 -9.98 -9.06
CA SER A 42 -3.23 -9.64 -9.00
C SER A 42 -4.00 -10.55 -8.03
N TYR A 43 -5.13 -10.08 -7.51
CA TYR A 43 -5.95 -10.87 -6.59
C TYR A 43 -6.48 -12.17 -7.22
N GLU A 44 -6.78 -12.14 -8.52
CA GLU A 44 -7.18 -13.31 -9.29
C GLU A 44 -6.06 -14.35 -9.37
N GLN A 45 -4.83 -13.91 -9.67
CA GLN A 45 -3.68 -14.81 -9.71
C GLN A 45 -3.34 -15.38 -8.33
N ILE A 46 -3.47 -14.59 -7.26
CA ILE A 46 -3.31 -15.09 -5.89
C ILE A 46 -4.39 -16.14 -5.58
N SER A 47 -5.65 -15.89 -5.95
CA SER A 47 -6.72 -16.87 -5.74
C SER A 47 -6.50 -18.17 -6.52
N ALA A 48 -5.99 -18.09 -7.76
CA ALA A 48 -5.64 -19.24 -8.56
C ALA A 48 -4.45 -20.02 -7.97
N PHE A 49 -3.44 -19.32 -7.45
CA PHE A 49 -2.30 -19.92 -6.77
C PHE A 49 -2.74 -20.67 -5.50
N LEU A 50 -3.58 -20.04 -4.68
CA LEU A 50 -4.16 -20.65 -3.49
C LEU A 50 -5.02 -21.86 -3.83
N LYS A 51 -5.81 -21.80 -4.91
CA LYS A 51 -6.60 -22.94 -5.40
C LYS A 51 -5.74 -24.14 -5.76
N LYS A 52 -4.57 -23.93 -6.37
CA LYS A 52 -3.61 -25.01 -6.68
C LYS A 52 -3.03 -25.67 -5.43
N GLN A 53 -2.96 -24.94 -4.31
CA GLN A 53 -2.51 -25.45 -3.01
C GLN A 53 -3.64 -26.05 -2.17
N GLY A 54 -4.85 -26.21 -2.73
CA GLY A 54 -6.02 -26.77 -2.04
C GLY A 54 -6.91 -25.74 -1.33
N PHE A 55 -6.61 -24.44 -1.45
CA PHE A 55 -7.42 -23.37 -0.86
C PHE A 55 -8.37 -22.78 -1.90
N ALA A 56 -9.61 -23.28 -1.94
CA ALA A 56 -10.66 -22.71 -2.77
C ALA A 56 -11.17 -21.39 -2.17
N VAL A 57 -10.66 -20.26 -2.66
CA VAL A 57 -11.06 -18.91 -2.23
C VAL A 57 -11.35 -18.00 -3.42
N CYS A 58 -12.35 -17.14 -3.28
CA CYS A 58 -12.68 -16.14 -4.30
C CYS A 58 -11.67 -14.97 -4.26
N PRO A 59 -11.39 -14.32 -5.41
CA PRO A 59 -10.51 -13.15 -5.46
C PRO A 59 -11.02 -12.00 -4.57
N SER A 60 -12.34 -11.83 -4.45
CA SER A 60 -12.94 -10.84 -3.53
C SER A 60 -12.62 -11.11 -2.06
N ALA A 61 -12.58 -12.39 -1.65
CA ALA A 61 -12.21 -12.79 -0.29
C ALA A 61 -10.72 -12.52 -0.01
N VAL A 62 -9.85 -12.74 -1.00
CA VAL A 62 -8.43 -12.36 -0.92
C VAL A 62 -8.28 -10.85 -0.79
N GLY A 63 -9.03 -10.06 -1.58
CA GLY A 63 -9.02 -8.60 -1.49
C GLY A 63 -9.47 -8.08 -0.11
N TYR A 64 -10.53 -8.67 0.45
CA TYR A 64 -10.99 -8.35 1.80
C TYR A 64 -9.95 -8.72 2.87
N PHE A 65 -9.39 -9.93 2.79
CA PHE A 65 -8.36 -10.41 3.73
C PHE A 65 -7.11 -9.52 3.72
N VAL A 66 -6.65 -9.10 2.52
CA VAL A 66 -5.51 -8.20 2.40
C VAL A 66 -5.80 -6.85 3.05
N ARG A 67 -7.02 -6.30 2.91
CA ARG A 67 -7.37 -5.01 3.53
C ARG A 67 -7.46 -5.08 5.06
N GLN A 68 -7.92 -6.21 5.60
CA GLN A 68 -8.13 -6.39 7.04
C GLN A 68 -6.86 -6.84 7.78
N HIS A 69 -6.08 -7.75 7.18
CA HIS A 69 -5.00 -8.45 7.88
C HIS A 69 -3.59 -8.13 7.35
N CYS A 70 -3.45 -7.52 6.17
CA CYS A 70 -2.15 -7.16 5.63
C CYS A 70 -1.93 -5.65 5.78
N SER A 71 -0.99 -5.25 6.64
CA SER A 71 -0.67 -3.83 6.79
C SER A 71 0.03 -3.31 5.54
N ARG A 72 -0.39 -2.13 5.06
CA ARG A 72 0.19 -1.50 3.86
C ARG A 72 1.69 -1.21 4.04
N THR A 73 2.12 -0.97 5.26
CA THR A 73 3.54 -0.79 5.61
C THR A 73 4.34 -2.08 5.44
N GLU A 74 3.77 -3.22 5.81
CA GLU A 74 4.39 -4.54 5.69
C GLU A 74 4.58 -4.95 4.22
N VAL A 75 3.55 -4.76 3.39
CA VAL A 75 3.63 -5.00 1.94
C VAL A 75 4.70 -4.11 1.29
N ASN A 76 4.77 -2.83 1.67
CA ASN A 76 5.78 -1.90 1.13
C ASN A 76 7.20 -2.25 1.60
N LYS A 77 7.37 -2.67 2.85
CA LYS A 77 8.66 -3.12 3.38
C LYS A 77 9.16 -4.34 2.62
N LEU A 78 8.31 -5.34 2.45
CA LEU A 78 8.64 -6.55 1.68
C LEU A 78 8.89 -6.24 0.20
N ARG A 79 8.13 -5.31 -0.39
CA ARG A 79 8.41 -4.84 -1.75
C ARG A 79 9.79 -4.22 -1.86
N ARG A 80 10.21 -3.40 -0.89
CA ARG A 80 11.56 -2.82 -0.87
C ARG A 80 12.64 -3.90 -0.74
N ILE A 81 12.44 -4.88 0.16
CA ILE A 81 13.37 -5.99 0.37
C ILE A 81 13.47 -6.89 -0.88
N LEU A 82 12.36 -7.15 -1.56
CA LEU A 82 12.35 -7.93 -2.81
C LEU A 82 13.03 -7.19 -3.96
N LEU A 83 12.88 -5.86 -4.02
CA LEU A 83 13.53 -5.02 -5.03
C LEU A 83 15.05 -4.95 -4.80
N ASP A 84 15.46 -4.85 -3.54
CA ASP A 84 16.86 -4.85 -3.09
C ASP A 84 17.55 -6.19 -3.41
N GLN A 85 16.89 -7.32 -3.12
CA GLN A 85 17.39 -8.66 -3.47
C GLN A 85 17.43 -8.95 -4.98
N SER A 86 16.63 -8.25 -5.78
CA SER A 86 16.65 -8.40 -7.24
C SER A 86 17.84 -7.70 -7.90
N GLY A 87 18.67 -6.96 -7.14
CA GLY A 87 19.78 -6.17 -7.69
C GLY A 87 19.35 -4.98 -8.55
N VAL A 88 18.04 -4.71 -8.65
CA VAL A 88 17.51 -3.53 -9.33
C VAL A 88 17.45 -2.42 -8.29
N THR A 89 18.58 -1.73 -8.14
CA THR A 89 18.68 -0.49 -7.38
C THR A 89 17.77 0.55 -8.04
N VAL A 90 16.48 0.56 -7.69
CA VAL A 90 15.65 1.74 -7.88
C VAL A 90 16.10 2.71 -6.82
N MET A 91 17.02 3.59 -7.21
CA MET A 91 17.44 4.72 -6.40
C MET A 91 16.19 5.35 -5.78
N PRO A 92 16.21 5.72 -4.48
CA PRO A 92 15.14 6.54 -3.95
C PRO A 92 15.12 7.80 -4.82
N ARG A 93 14.05 8.00 -5.58
CA ARG A 93 13.77 9.30 -6.17
C ARG A 93 13.63 10.22 -4.96
N ALA A 94 14.71 10.91 -4.63
CA ALA A 94 14.74 11.95 -3.62
C ALA A 94 13.50 12.78 -3.89
N VAL A 95 12.64 12.89 -2.87
CA VAL A 95 11.57 13.87 -2.87
C VAL A 95 12.30 15.19 -3.07
N THR A 96 12.20 15.73 -4.29
CA THR A 96 12.67 17.07 -4.61
C THR A 96 11.99 17.95 -3.58
N ALA A 97 12.79 18.52 -2.68
CA ALA A 97 12.31 19.53 -1.75
C ALA A 97 11.47 20.54 -2.56
N PRO A 98 10.35 21.04 -2.02
CA PRO A 98 9.59 22.06 -2.74
C PRO A 98 10.55 23.20 -3.02
N ILE A 99 10.78 23.46 -4.31
CA ILE A 99 11.50 24.63 -4.80
C ILE A 99 10.75 25.81 -4.20
N ARG A 100 11.35 26.42 -3.18
CA ARG A 100 10.92 27.71 -2.68
C ARG A 100 11.19 28.66 -3.84
N PHE A 101 10.13 29.04 -4.55
CA PHE A 101 10.14 30.13 -5.51
C PHE A 101 10.79 31.33 -4.81
N GLN A 102 12.02 31.68 -5.20
CA GLN A 102 12.53 33.02 -4.99
C GLN A 102 12.02 33.86 -6.16
N PRO A 103 11.15 34.85 -5.93
CA PRO A 103 10.98 35.93 -6.89
C PRO A 103 11.99 37.01 -6.54
N SER A 104 12.99 37.26 -7.40
CA SER A 104 13.39 38.64 -7.72
C SER A 104 14.42 38.71 -8.84
N THR A 105 13.90 39.20 -9.97
CA THR A 105 14.48 40.22 -10.84
C THR A 105 15.85 39.95 -11.46
N ARG A 106 15.77 39.31 -12.62
CA ARG A 106 16.36 39.75 -13.88
C ARG A 106 16.57 41.28 -13.90
N GLY A 107 17.82 41.68 -13.96
CA GLY A 107 18.25 43.07 -14.04
C GLY A 107 19.72 43.12 -14.45
N GLU A 108 20.06 42.43 -15.54
CA GLU A 108 21.29 42.61 -16.31
C GLU A 108 21.46 44.11 -16.58
N ARG A 109 22.35 44.76 -15.84
CA ARG A 109 22.85 46.09 -16.20
C ARG A 109 24.08 45.88 -17.08
N PRO A 110 24.05 46.24 -18.38
CA PRO A 110 25.28 46.31 -19.14
C PRO A 110 26.10 47.51 -18.62
N ALA A 111 27.35 47.24 -18.28
CA ALA A 111 28.35 48.24 -17.95
C ALA A 111 28.60 49.13 -19.18
N ILE A 112 28.31 50.42 -19.07
CA ILE A 112 28.77 51.43 -20.02
C ILE A 112 29.60 52.43 -19.22
N ALA A 113 30.91 52.32 -19.37
CA ALA A 113 31.86 53.34 -18.96
C ALA A 113 31.60 54.61 -19.78
N ARG A 114 31.47 55.76 -19.11
CA ARG A 114 31.80 57.05 -19.69
C ARG A 114 32.63 57.81 -18.67
N ASP A 115 33.92 57.86 -19.00
CA ASP A 115 34.94 58.76 -18.46
C ASP A 115 34.76 60.17 -19.07
N ASP A 116 35.56 61.09 -18.54
CA ASP A 116 35.87 62.46 -18.96
C ASP A 116 34.98 63.64 -18.51
N PHE A 117 35.60 64.43 -17.62
CA PHE A 117 35.77 65.90 -17.54
C PHE A 117 34.55 66.84 -17.62
#